data_AF-A0A416HPF3-F1
#
_entry.id   AF-A0A416HPF3-F1
#
_cell.length_a   1.000
_cell.length_b   1.000
_cell.length_c   1.000
_cell.angle_alpha   90.00
_cell.angle_beta   90.00
_cell.angle_gamma   90.00
#
_symmetry.space_group_name_H-M   'P 1'
#
loop_
_entity.id
_entity.type
_entity.pdbx_description
1 polymer ?
#
loop_
_entity_poly.entity_id
_entity_poly.type
_entity_poly.pdbx_seq_one_letter_code
_entity_poly.pdbx_strand_id
1 'polypeptide(L)'
;MAVHFILGGSGRGKSYYLNHIVAARAQEEKDKTFIMLVPEQATMQVQREIVQISSNRGIMNIEVQSFVRLAYRIFGETGTASLPVLDDMGKTMILHKVLLAKEKELPYFGKNVHKKGYVAQIKSFLSEMMQYGIEEEGLDDMIRAAGSKAALKKKLEDMKTAYRGFRDYLEDHYITSEEVLTVLSGVVPQSKLLKDCVICLMDLRDLPRCSTG
;
A
#
# COMPACT_ATOMS: atom_id res chain seq x y z
N MET A 1 8.02 -0.92 -27.63
CA MET A 1 8.33 -0.33 -26.31
C MET A 1 9.83 -0.43 -26.10
N ALA A 2 10.51 0.67 -25.77
CA ALA A 2 11.93 0.67 -25.44
C ALA A 2 12.06 0.82 -23.92
N VAL A 3 12.84 -0.06 -23.29
CA VAL A 3 13.17 0.01 -21.86
C VAL A 3 14.60 0.49 -21.73
N HIS A 4 14.83 1.48 -20.86
CA HIS A 4 16.17 2.02 -20.60
C HIS A 4 16.52 1.82 -19.13
N PHE A 5 17.67 1.19 -18.87
CA PHE A 5 18.13 0.90 -17.51
C PHE A 5 19.24 1.86 -17.10
N ILE A 6 19.01 2.60 -16.01
CA ILE A 6 20.02 3.47 -15.38
C ILE A 6 20.53 2.75 -14.13
N LEU A 7 21.66 2.06 -14.26
CA LEU A 7 22.24 1.22 -13.21
C LEU A 7 23.47 1.87 -12.57
N GLY A 8 23.69 1.59 -11.28
CA GLY A 8 24.85 2.09 -10.55
C GLY A 8 24.69 1.97 -9.03
N GLY A 9 25.80 1.98 -8.29
CA GLY A 9 25.79 1.94 -6.83
C GLY A 9 25.10 3.14 -6.17
N SER A 10 24.81 3.04 -4.87
CA SER A 10 24.31 4.18 -4.09
C SER A 10 25.26 5.38 -4.18
N GLY A 11 24.72 6.61 -4.18
CA GLY A 11 25.53 7.84 -4.26
C GLY A 11 26.14 8.17 -5.63
N ARG A 12 25.91 7.36 -6.67
CA ARG A 12 26.47 7.58 -8.03
C ARG A 12 25.69 8.60 -8.90
N GLY A 13 24.76 9.35 -8.31
CA GLY A 13 24.02 10.40 -9.03
C GLY A 13 22.91 9.92 -9.97
N LYS A 14 22.42 8.67 -9.84
CA LYS A 14 21.34 8.13 -10.69
C LYS A 14 20.08 9.00 -10.69
N SER A 15 19.64 9.40 -9.50
CA SER A 15 18.46 10.26 -9.32
C SER A 15 18.68 11.63 -9.96
N TYR A 16 19.85 12.22 -9.75
CA TYR A 16 20.23 13.48 -10.37
C TYR A 16 20.18 13.38 -11.90
N TYR A 17 20.79 12.34 -12.47
CA TYR A 17 20.82 12.08 -13.91
C TYR A 17 19.40 11.89 -14.49
N LEU A 18 18.58 11.06 -13.83
CA LEU A 18 17.19 10.83 -14.26
C LEU A 18 16.38 12.13 -14.24
N ASN A 19 16.46 12.91 -13.17
CA ASN A 19 15.74 14.17 -13.03
C ASN A 19 16.12 15.17 -14.15
N HIS A 20 17.41 15.26 -14.49
CA HIS A 20 17.86 16.14 -15.57
C HIS A 20 17.40 15.68 -16.95
N ILE A 21 17.46 14.38 -17.22
CA ILE A 21 16.97 13.83 -18.50
C ILE A 21 15.48 14.04 -18.66
N VAL A 22 14.70 13.74 -17.61
CA VAL A 22 13.24 13.93 -17.65
C VAL A 22 12.91 15.40 -17.84
N ALA A 23 13.56 16.30 -17.09
CA ALA A 23 13.36 17.74 -17.24
C ALA A 23 13.69 18.25 -18.66
N ALA A 24 14.81 17.81 -19.25
CA ALA A 24 15.19 18.19 -20.60
C ALA A 24 14.19 17.66 -21.65
N ARG A 25 13.87 16.37 -21.60
CA ARG A 25 12.93 15.75 -22.54
C ARG A 25 11.52 16.30 -22.42
N ALA A 26 11.07 16.63 -21.21
CA ALA A 26 9.77 17.23 -20.98
C ALA A 26 9.64 18.61 -21.66
N GLN A 27 10.72 19.38 -21.77
CA GLN A 27 10.73 20.66 -22.49
C GLN A 27 10.62 20.49 -24.01
N GLU A 28 11.26 19.47 -24.56
CA GLU A 28 11.28 19.17 -26.00
C GLU A 28 9.98 18.46 -26.44
N GLU A 29 9.52 17.48 -25.66
CA GLU A 29 8.38 16.60 -25.95
C GLU A 29 7.12 17.07 -25.22
N LYS A 30 6.64 18.30 -25.51
CA LYS A 30 5.51 18.93 -24.80
C LYS A 30 4.19 18.14 -24.85
N ASP A 31 4.00 17.35 -25.90
CA ASP A 31 2.79 16.55 -26.11
C ASP A 31 2.78 15.24 -25.31
N LYS A 32 3.90 14.89 -24.64
CA LYS A 32 4.01 13.67 -23.83
C LYS A 32 3.98 13.96 -22.35
N THR A 33 3.34 13.07 -21.59
CA THR A 33 3.37 13.09 -20.13
C THR A 33 4.50 12.20 -19.60
N PHE A 34 5.29 12.74 -18.66
CA PHE A 34 6.36 12.02 -17.97
C PHE A 34 5.90 11.70 -16.55
N ILE A 35 5.72 10.42 -16.21
CA ILE A 35 5.31 9.99 -14.88
C ILE A 35 6.53 9.49 -14.12
N MET A 36 6.97 10.23 -13.11
CA MET A 36 8.04 9.85 -12.20
C MET A 36 7.45 9.12 -11.00
N LEU A 37 7.60 7.80 -10.99
CA LEU A 37 7.21 6.93 -9.90
C LEU A 37 8.32 6.83 -8.86
N VAL A 38 8.03 7.35 -7.67
CA VAL A 38 8.95 7.43 -6.53
C VAL A 38 8.28 6.88 -5.27
N PRO A 39 9.04 6.48 -4.24
CA PRO A 39 8.47 6.19 -2.92
C PRO A 39 7.66 7.39 -2.42
N GLU A 40 6.55 7.11 -1.72
CA GLU A 40 5.65 8.17 -1.23
C GLU A 40 6.38 9.24 -0.41
N GLN A 41 7.35 8.79 0.40
CA GLN A 41 8.21 9.63 1.24
C GLN A 41 9.13 10.59 0.45
N ALA A 42 9.39 10.31 -0.83
CA ALA A 42 10.31 11.08 -1.67
C ALA A 42 9.59 12.05 -2.65
N THR A 43 8.26 12.00 -2.73
CA THR A 43 7.48 12.78 -3.72
C THR A 43 7.77 14.28 -3.69
N MET A 44 7.70 14.91 -2.51
CA MET A 44 7.94 16.35 -2.38
C MET A 44 9.38 16.74 -2.72
N GLN A 45 10.36 15.91 -2.33
CA GLN A 45 11.76 16.18 -2.62
C GLN A 45 12.00 16.20 -4.13
N VAL A 46 11.55 15.16 -4.83
CA VAL A 46 11.73 15.04 -6.29
C VAL A 46 10.98 16.15 -7.03
N GLN A 47 9.77 16.52 -6.58
CA GLN A 47 9.05 17.68 -7.15
C GLN A 47 9.87 18.96 -7.03
N ARG A 48 10.45 19.25 -5.86
CA ARG A 48 11.28 20.44 -5.66
C ARG A 48 12.52 20.43 -6.55
N GLU A 49 13.18 19.29 -6.68
CA GLU A 49 14.35 19.14 -7.56
C GLU A 49 13.99 19.41 -9.03
N ILE A 50 12.88 18.83 -9.53
CA ILE A 50 12.41 19.08 -10.91
C ILE A 50 12.09 20.55 -11.13
N VAL A 51 11.43 21.23 -10.18
CA VAL A 51 11.16 22.67 -10.27
C VAL A 51 12.46 23.48 -10.33
N GLN A 52 13.48 23.11 -9.56
CA GLN A 52 14.77 23.80 -9.56
C GLN A 52 15.55 23.62 -10.86
N ILE A 53 15.46 22.43 -11.47
CA ILE A 53 16.16 22.10 -12.72
C ILE A 53 15.43 22.68 -13.94
N SER A 54 14.10 22.77 -13.89
CA SER A 54 13.28 23.23 -15.01
C SER A 54 13.47 24.72 -15.27
N SER A 55 13.73 25.09 -16.53
CA SER A 55 14.02 26.46 -16.97
C SER A 55 12.93 27.46 -16.57
N ASN A 56 11.67 27.02 -16.56
CA ASN A 56 10.49 27.84 -16.23
C ASN A 56 10.08 27.76 -14.75
N ARG A 57 10.89 27.11 -13.89
CA ARG A 57 10.57 26.84 -12.48
C ARG A 57 9.19 26.23 -12.27
N GLY A 58 8.77 25.35 -13.17
CA GLY A 58 7.45 24.73 -13.17
C GLY A 58 7.51 23.26 -13.55
N ILE A 59 6.54 22.51 -13.05
CA ILE A 59 6.25 21.12 -13.41
C ILE A 59 5.11 21.19 -14.43
N MET A 60 5.44 21.05 -15.72
CA MET A 60 4.48 21.18 -16.83
C MET A 60 3.83 19.82 -17.11
N ASN A 61 4.43 19.04 -18.00
CA ASN A 61 4.03 17.70 -18.41
C ASN A 61 4.76 16.59 -17.62
N ILE A 62 5.35 16.93 -16.47
CA ILE A 62 5.99 15.97 -15.56
C ILE A 62 5.05 15.74 -14.39
N GLU A 63 4.88 14.50 -13.97
CA GLU A 63 4.03 14.13 -12.85
C GLU A 63 4.82 13.27 -11.89
N VAL A 64 5.12 13.79 -10.70
CA VAL A 64 5.79 13.02 -9.65
C VAL A 64 4.74 12.36 -8.77
N GLN A 65 4.67 11.03 -8.81
CA GLN A 65 3.62 10.25 -8.16
C GLN A 65 4.22 9.09 -7.35
N SER A 66 3.51 8.70 -6.29
CA SER A 66 3.69 7.36 -5.69
C SER A 66 2.80 6.36 -6.41
N PHE A 67 3.09 5.06 -6.25
CA PHE A 67 2.23 3.99 -6.78
C PHE A 67 0.78 4.12 -6.29
N VAL A 68 0.59 4.41 -5.01
CA VAL A 68 -0.74 4.56 -4.41
C VAL A 68 -1.50 5.71 -5.07
N ARG A 69 -0.88 6.88 -5.24
CA ARG A 69 -1.53 8.03 -5.90
C ARG A 69 -1.84 7.77 -7.36
N LEU A 70 -0.92 7.14 -8.09
CA LEU A 70 -1.15 6.76 -9.48
C LEU A 70 -2.31 5.77 -9.59
N ALA A 71 -2.38 4.78 -8.69
CA ALA A 71 -3.45 3.78 -8.68
C ALA A 71 -4.82 4.43 -8.54
N TYR A 72 -5.00 5.31 -7.54
CA TYR A 72 -6.27 6.02 -7.34
C TYR A 72 -6.69 6.89 -8.51
N ARG A 73 -5.72 7.54 -9.16
CA ARG A 73 -6.04 8.35 -10.33
C ARG A 73 -6.53 7.48 -11.48
N ILE A 74 -5.93 6.31 -11.68
CA ILE A 74 -6.36 5.33 -12.67
C ILE A 74 -7.72 4.72 -12.30
N PHE A 75 -7.98 4.46 -11.02
CA PHE A 75 -9.29 3.99 -10.54
C PHE A 75 -10.39 5.02 -10.82
N GLY A 76 -10.15 6.28 -10.46
CA GLY A 76 -11.05 7.38 -10.75
C GLY A 76 -11.29 7.59 -12.25
N GLU A 77 -10.26 7.42 -13.09
CA GLU A 77 -10.35 7.51 -14.54
C GLU A 77 -11.20 6.38 -15.16
N THR A 78 -10.96 5.15 -14.71
CA THR A 78 -11.58 3.95 -15.28
C THR A 78 -12.97 3.66 -14.71
N GLY A 79 -13.42 4.43 -13.72
CA GLY A 79 -14.67 4.19 -13.01
C GLY A 79 -14.62 2.94 -12.14
N THR A 80 -13.43 2.40 -11.89
CA THR A 80 -13.22 1.38 -10.86
C THR A 80 -13.43 2.09 -9.52
N ALA A 81 -14.62 1.96 -8.93
CA ALA A 81 -14.96 2.63 -7.66
C ALA A 81 -13.88 2.30 -6.62
N SER A 82 -13.07 3.30 -6.24
CA SER A 82 -11.94 3.07 -5.35
C SER A 82 -12.46 2.98 -3.92
N LEU A 83 -12.45 1.78 -3.35
CA LEU A 83 -12.49 1.66 -1.90
C LEU A 83 -11.25 2.39 -1.34
N PRO A 84 -11.40 3.21 -0.29
CA PRO A 84 -10.27 3.91 0.30
C PRO A 84 -9.22 2.91 0.80
N VAL A 85 -7.96 3.31 0.69
CA VAL A 85 -6.79 2.59 1.19
C VAL A 85 -6.72 2.79 2.66
N LEU A 86 -6.66 1.67 3.36
CA LEU A 86 -6.62 1.68 4.80
C LEU A 86 -5.19 1.90 5.31
N ASP A 87 -4.97 3.06 5.92
CA ASP A 87 -3.72 3.39 6.60
C ASP A 87 -3.64 2.70 7.99
N ASP A 88 -2.49 2.84 8.65
CA ASP A 88 -2.22 2.15 9.92
C ASP A 88 -3.18 2.57 11.06
N MET A 89 -3.55 3.84 11.07
CA MET A 89 -4.52 4.39 12.00
C MET A 89 -5.92 3.85 11.71
N GLY A 90 -6.30 3.79 10.45
CA GLY A 90 -7.54 3.16 9.99
C GLY A 90 -7.62 1.69 10.39
N LYS A 91 -6.55 0.90 10.19
CA LYS A 91 -6.47 -0.50 10.67
C LYS A 91 -6.75 -0.57 12.17
N THR A 92 -6.16 0.33 12.95
CA THR A 92 -6.37 0.39 14.41
C THR A 92 -7.82 0.76 14.77
N MET A 93 -8.42 1.73 14.09
CA MET A 93 -9.80 2.16 14.35
C MET A 93 -10.83 1.09 13.99
N ILE A 94 -10.64 0.41 12.86
CA ILE A 94 -11.51 -0.68 12.42
C ILE A 94 -11.39 -1.86 13.39
N LEU A 95 -10.17 -2.25 13.75
CA LEU A 95 -9.97 -3.31 14.73
C LEU A 95 -10.63 -2.97 16.07
N HIS A 96 -10.52 -1.72 16.53
CA HIS A 96 -11.21 -1.28 17.74
C HIS A 96 -12.73 -1.42 17.62
N LYS A 97 -13.31 -1.00 16.49
CA LYS A 97 -14.75 -1.14 16.22
C LYS A 97 -15.20 -2.61 16.22
N VAL A 98 -14.43 -3.49 15.58
CA VAL A 98 -14.71 -4.93 15.51
C VAL A 98 -14.65 -5.56 16.91
N LEU A 99 -13.60 -5.27 17.68
CA LEU A 99 -13.44 -5.80 19.04
C LEU A 99 -14.57 -5.35 19.98
N LEU A 100 -15.04 -4.11 19.85
CA LEU A 100 -16.19 -3.61 20.62
C LEU A 100 -17.51 -4.26 20.17
N ALA A 101 -17.72 -4.41 18.86
CA ALA A 101 -18.93 -5.04 18.33
C ALA A 101 -19.04 -6.52 18.76
N LYS A 102 -17.90 -7.22 18.81
CA LYS A 102 -17.79 -8.64 19.18
C LYS A 102 -17.40 -8.86 20.64
N GLU A 103 -17.44 -7.84 21.50
CA GLU A 103 -16.92 -7.91 22.88
C GLU A 103 -17.48 -9.11 23.67
N LYS A 104 -18.77 -9.41 23.49
CA LYS A 104 -19.44 -10.54 24.16
C LYS A 104 -19.02 -11.92 23.64
N GLU A 105 -18.49 -11.98 22.42
CA GLU A 105 -17.98 -13.19 21.76
C GLU A 105 -16.49 -13.44 22.08
N LEU A 106 -15.83 -12.51 22.79
CA LEU A 106 -14.40 -12.53 23.08
C LEU A 106 -14.13 -12.89 24.56
N PRO A 107 -14.09 -14.18 24.94
CA PRO A 107 -13.96 -14.63 26.32
C PRO A 107 -12.67 -14.17 27.03
N TYR A 108 -11.59 -13.84 26.30
CA TYR A 108 -10.33 -13.39 26.86
C TYR A 108 -10.06 -11.89 26.61
N PHE A 109 -10.24 -11.40 25.38
CA PHE A 109 -10.02 -10.02 24.98
C PHE A 109 -11.13 -9.10 25.45
N GLY A 110 -12.39 -9.52 25.45
CA GLY A 110 -13.57 -8.68 25.71
C GLY A 110 -13.41 -7.83 26.98
N LYS A 111 -13.01 -8.45 28.10
CA LYS A 111 -12.78 -7.77 29.39
C LYS A 111 -11.68 -6.71 29.38
N ASN A 112 -10.80 -6.74 28.38
CA ASN A 112 -9.62 -5.91 28.27
C ASN A 112 -9.68 -4.91 27.10
N VAL A 113 -10.71 -4.96 26.24
CA VAL A 113 -10.81 -4.10 25.04
C VAL A 113 -10.76 -2.61 25.40
N HIS A 114 -11.32 -2.22 26.55
CA HIS A 114 -11.30 -0.82 27.03
C HIS A 114 -9.96 -0.38 27.64
N LYS A 115 -8.98 -1.28 27.81
CA LYS A 115 -7.66 -0.91 28.37
C LYS A 115 -6.83 -0.17 27.32
N LYS A 116 -6.23 0.95 27.73
CA LYS A 116 -5.31 1.71 26.88
C LYS A 116 -4.18 0.81 26.36
N GLY A 117 -3.89 0.90 25.06
CA GLY A 117 -2.83 0.15 24.40
C GLY A 117 -3.16 -1.31 24.06
N TYR A 118 -4.29 -1.86 24.53
CA TYR A 118 -4.64 -3.26 24.28
C TYR A 118 -4.93 -3.53 22.81
N VAL A 119 -5.71 -2.65 22.17
CA VAL A 119 -6.00 -2.71 20.74
C VAL A 119 -4.73 -2.63 19.90
N ALA A 120 -3.76 -1.79 20.29
CA ALA A 120 -2.49 -1.66 19.57
C ALA A 120 -1.70 -2.97 19.59
N GLN A 121 -1.75 -3.72 20.69
CA GLN A 121 -1.06 -5.00 20.81
C GLN A 121 -1.72 -6.10 19.95
N ILE A 122 -3.06 -6.14 19.93
CA ILE A 122 -3.84 -7.02 19.04
C ILE A 122 -3.54 -6.66 17.57
N LYS A 123 -3.51 -5.37 17.25
CA LYS A 123 -3.19 -4.85 15.91
C LYS A 123 -1.79 -5.28 15.46
N SER A 124 -0.79 -5.19 16.34
CA SER A 124 0.57 -5.64 16.01
C SER A 124 0.60 -7.11 15.61
N PHE A 125 -0.07 -7.97 16.37
CA PHE A 125 -0.14 -9.40 16.06
C PHE A 125 -0.90 -9.67 14.77
N LEU A 126 -2.03 -8.98 14.55
CA LEU A 126 -2.81 -9.08 13.32
C LEU A 126 -2.00 -8.63 12.09
N SER A 127 -1.23 -7.55 12.22
CA SER A 127 -0.34 -7.07 11.16
C SER A 127 0.75 -8.09 10.81
N GLU A 128 1.37 -8.73 11.80
CA GLU A 128 2.34 -9.81 11.55
C GLU A 128 1.70 -10.99 10.82
N MET A 129 0.51 -11.41 11.24
CA MET A 129 -0.23 -12.48 10.57
C MET A 129 -0.50 -12.17 9.10
N MET A 130 -0.98 -10.96 8.80
CA MET A 130 -1.20 -10.52 7.41
C MET A 130 0.12 -10.51 6.62
N GLN A 131 1.20 -10.00 7.22
CA GLN A 131 2.51 -9.92 6.58
C GLN A 131 3.09 -11.30 6.22
N TYR A 132 2.85 -12.32 7.06
CA TYR A 132 3.27 -13.70 6.80
C TYR A 132 2.28 -14.49 5.94
N GLY A 133 1.17 -13.90 5.50
CA GLY A 133 0.13 -14.58 4.72
C GLY A 133 -0.58 -15.68 5.51
N ILE A 134 -0.69 -15.53 6.83
CA ILE A 134 -1.39 -16.49 7.69
C ILE A 134 -2.88 -16.19 7.63
N GLU A 135 -3.63 -17.12 7.04
CA GLU A 135 -5.10 -17.06 6.92
C GLU A 135 -5.80 -17.73 8.13
N GLU A 136 -7.13 -17.82 8.09
CA GLU A 136 -7.92 -18.40 9.19
C GLU A 136 -7.55 -19.85 9.50
N GLU A 137 -7.16 -20.62 8.48
CA GLU A 137 -6.70 -22.00 8.61
C GLU A 137 -5.41 -22.07 9.44
N GLY A 138 -4.51 -21.11 9.25
CA GLY A 138 -3.27 -21.03 10.03
C GLY A 138 -3.55 -20.79 11.52
N LEU A 139 -4.56 -20.00 11.86
CA LEU A 139 -5.02 -19.84 13.25
C LEU A 139 -5.58 -21.15 13.81
N ASP A 140 -6.33 -21.91 13.02
CA ASP A 140 -6.85 -23.21 13.46
C ASP A 140 -5.72 -24.20 13.79
N ASP A 141 -4.67 -24.21 12.99
CA ASP A 141 -3.49 -25.03 13.25
C ASP A 141 -2.75 -24.58 14.51
N MET A 142 -2.62 -23.27 14.74
CA MET A 142 -2.05 -22.73 15.98
C MET A 142 -2.90 -23.07 17.22
N ILE A 143 -4.23 -23.02 17.10
CA ILE A 143 -5.18 -23.41 18.16
C ILE A 143 -5.03 -24.90 18.49
N ARG A 144 -4.89 -25.76 17.47
CA ARG A 144 -4.64 -27.20 17.64
C ARG A 144 -3.28 -27.45 18.30
N ALA A 145 -2.23 -26.77 17.84
CA ALA A 145 -0.87 -26.87 18.37
C ALA A 145 -0.73 -26.36 19.81
N ALA A 146 -1.62 -25.47 20.27
CA ALA A 146 -1.63 -24.99 21.65
C ALA A 146 -1.93 -26.11 22.67
N GLY A 147 -2.55 -27.22 22.24
CA GLY A 147 -2.77 -28.41 23.07
C GLY A 147 -3.50 -28.10 24.38
N SER A 148 -2.88 -28.47 25.51
CA SER A 148 -3.45 -28.29 26.86
C SER A 148 -3.29 -26.87 27.43
N LYS A 149 -2.65 -25.93 26.71
CA LYS A 149 -2.45 -24.55 27.18
C LYS A 149 -3.73 -23.72 27.04
N ALA A 150 -4.66 -23.90 27.96
CA ALA A 150 -6.00 -23.30 27.91
C ALA A 150 -6.01 -21.76 27.73
N ALA A 151 -5.07 -21.04 28.35
CA ALA A 151 -4.98 -19.58 28.21
C ALA A 151 -4.52 -19.14 26.81
N LEU A 152 -3.58 -19.88 26.20
CA LEU A 152 -3.12 -19.60 24.84
C LEU A 152 -4.22 -19.92 23.84
N LYS A 153 -4.91 -21.05 24.03
CA LYS A 153 -6.04 -21.46 23.18
C LYS A 153 -7.11 -20.38 23.10
N LYS A 154 -7.56 -19.87 24.25
CA LYS A 154 -8.55 -18.78 24.32
C LYS A 154 -8.07 -17.49 23.64
N LYS A 155 -6.80 -17.11 23.77
CA LYS A 155 -6.25 -15.94 23.07
C LYS A 155 -6.29 -16.10 21.56
N LEU A 156 -5.98 -17.29 21.06
CA LEU A 156 -5.98 -17.57 19.62
C LEU A 156 -7.41 -17.68 19.07
N GLU A 157 -8.35 -18.24 19.83
CA GLU A 157 -9.78 -18.25 19.48
C GLU A 157 -10.34 -16.82 19.35
N ASP A 158 -10.06 -15.95 20.34
CA ASP A 158 -10.44 -14.54 20.27
C ASP A 158 -9.76 -13.81 19.11
N MET A 159 -8.51 -14.16 18.81
CA MET A 159 -7.80 -13.59 17.67
C MET A 159 -8.41 -14.00 16.34
N LYS A 160 -8.83 -15.25 16.20
CA LYS A 160 -9.57 -15.71 15.02
C LYS A 160 -10.85 -14.93 14.83
N THR A 161 -11.63 -14.74 15.89
CA THR A 161 -12.86 -13.95 15.87
C THR A 161 -12.60 -12.49 15.46
N ALA A 162 -11.54 -11.87 16.00
CA ALA A 162 -11.15 -10.50 15.66
C ALA A 162 -10.62 -10.38 14.23
N TYR A 163 -9.78 -11.31 13.79
CA TYR A 163 -9.20 -11.36 12.44
C TYR A 163 -10.29 -11.51 11.37
N ARG A 164 -11.21 -12.46 11.57
CA ARG A 164 -12.37 -12.64 10.69
C ARG A 164 -13.24 -11.39 10.63
N GLY A 165 -13.65 -10.86 11.78
CA GLY A 165 -14.45 -9.63 11.81
C GLY A 165 -13.74 -8.42 11.20
N PHE A 166 -12.41 -8.38 11.26
CA PHE A 166 -11.61 -7.38 10.58
C PHE A 166 -11.62 -7.58 9.07
N ARG A 167 -11.38 -8.80 8.56
CA ARG A 167 -11.45 -9.11 7.12
C ARG A 167 -12.83 -8.86 6.52
N ASP A 168 -13.89 -9.33 7.19
CA ASP A 168 -15.28 -9.09 6.78
C ASP A 168 -15.55 -7.59 6.63
N TYR A 169 -15.03 -6.77 7.56
CA TYR A 169 -15.19 -5.32 7.48
C TYR A 169 -14.40 -4.70 6.32
N LEU A 170 -13.23 -5.24 5.98
CA LEU A 170 -12.42 -4.76 4.86
C LEU A 170 -13.05 -5.09 3.52
N GLU A 171 -13.49 -6.33 3.34
CA GLU A 171 -14.00 -6.84 2.05
C GLU A 171 -15.15 -5.98 1.50
N ASP A 172 -16.00 -5.45 2.39
CA ASP A 172 -17.13 -4.60 2.03
C ASP A 172 -16.77 -3.10 1.86
N HIS A 173 -15.63 -2.61 2.38
CA HIS A 173 -15.42 -1.17 2.59
C HIS A 173 -14.03 -0.60 2.22
N TYR A 174 -12.97 -1.40 2.10
CA TYR A 174 -11.59 -0.91 1.94
C TYR A 174 -10.76 -1.80 1.01
N ILE A 175 -9.80 -1.20 0.29
CA ILE A 175 -8.69 -1.94 -0.33
C ILE A 175 -7.48 -1.77 0.61
N THR A 176 -6.76 -2.84 0.92
CA THR A 176 -5.52 -2.70 1.70
C THR A 176 -4.39 -2.15 0.83
N SER A 177 -3.41 -1.45 1.42
CA SER A 177 -2.24 -0.94 0.68
C SER A 177 -1.51 -2.03 -0.12
N GLU A 178 -1.56 -3.26 0.38
CA GLU A 178 -1.01 -4.47 -0.20
C GLU A 178 -1.77 -4.93 -1.46
N GLU A 179 -3.08 -4.71 -1.53
CA GLU A 179 -3.96 -5.10 -2.64
C GLU A 179 -4.06 -4.05 -3.74
N VAL A 180 -3.70 -2.79 -3.46
CA VAL A 180 -3.76 -1.67 -4.42
C VAL A 180 -3.07 -2.02 -5.73
N LEU A 181 -1.86 -2.60 -5.66
CA LEU A 181 -1.08 -2.92 -6.85
C LEU A 181 -1.69 -4.08 -7.65
N THR A 182 -2.30 -5.04 -6.97
CA THR A 182 -3.01 -6.16 -7.60
C THR A 182 -4.21 -5.63 -8.38
N VAL A 183 -5.04 -4.78 -7.76
CA VAL A 183 -6.19 -4.16 -8.42
C VAL A 183 -5.72 -3.25 -9.56
N LEU A 184 -4.67 -2.46 -9.35
CA LEU A 184 -4.07 -1.62 -10.38
C LEU A 184 -3.67 -2.43 -11.60
N SER A 185 -3.02 -3.58 -11.42
CA SER A 185 -2.53 -4.41 -12.53
C SER A 185 -3.63 -4.86 -13.49
N GLY A 186 -4.83 -5.15 -12.97
CA GLY A 186 -5.99 -5.53 -13.79
C GLY A 186 -6.61 -4.36 -14.56
N VAL A 187 -6.38 -3.13 -14.12
CA VAL A 187 -7.04 -1.92 -14.65
C VAL A 187 -6.10 -1.09 -15.53
N VAL A 188 -4.78 -1.22 -15.35
CA VAL A 188 -3.73 -0.55 -16.16
C VAL A 188 -4.00 -0.57 -17.67
N PRO A 189 -4.40 -1.70 -18.30
CA PRO A 189 -4.66 -1.74 -19.75
C PRO A 189 -5.79 -0.80 -20.22
N GLN A 190 -6.70 -0.41 -19.32
CA GLN A 190 -7.85 0.42 -19.62
C GLN A 190 -7.59 1.91 -19.42
N SER A 191 -6.49 2.28 -18.75
CA SER A 191 -6.13 3.67 -18.47
C SER A 191 -5.69 4.40 -19.74
N LYS A 192 -6.29 5.57 -20.00
CA LYS A 192 -5.83 6.51 -21.03
C LYS A 192 -4.68 7.37 -20.50
N LEU A 193 -4.56 7.59 -19.19
CA LEU A 193 -3.43 8.29 -18.58
C LEU A 193 -2.08 7.65 -18.89
N LEU A 194 -2.07 6.32 -19.05
CA LEU A 194 -0.84 5.57 -19.36
C LEU A 194 -0.56 5.48 -20.87
N LYS A 195 -1.47 5.94 -21.74
CA LYS A 195 -1.23 5.95 -23.19
C LYS A 195 -0.24 7.06 -23.54
N ASP A 196 0.74 6.70 -24.38
CA ASP A 196 1.77 7.61 -24.89
C ASP A 196 2.58 8.38 -23.81
N CYS A 197 2.58 7.87 -22.58
CA CYS A 197 3.36 8.44 -21.48
C CYS A 197 4.76 7.80 -21.38
N VAL A 198 5.68 8.51 -20.75
CA VAL A 198 7.00 7.99 -20.36
C VAL A 198 6.99 7.73 -18.86
N ILE A 199 7.14 6.47 -18.45
CA ILE A 199 7.20 6.09 -17.05
C ILE A 199 8.65 5.98 -16.60
N CYS A 200 9.00 6.67 -15.52
CA CYS A 200 10.31 6.65 -14.89
C CYS A 200 10.19 6.06 -13.47
N LEU A 201 10.82 4.92 -13.22
CA LEU A 201 10.80 4.24 -11.93
C LEU A 201 12.08 4.56 -11.15
N MET A 202 11.97 5.11 -9.93
CA MET A 202 13.12 5.50 -9.12
C MET A 202 13.07 4.90 -7.72
N ASP A 203 14.20 4.34 -7.26
CA ASP A 203 14.44 3.84 -5.90
C ASP A 203 13.39 2.85 -5.35
N LEU A 204 12.92 1.94 -6.21
CA LEU A 204 12.05 0.83 -5.83
C LEU A 204 12.92 -0.37 -5.44
N ARG A 205 13.35 -0.41 -4.18
CA ARG A 205 14.16 -1.52 -3.65
C ARG A 205 13.33 -2.77 -3.39
N ASP A 206 12.05 -2.58 -3.05
CA ASP A 206 11.11 -3.66 -2.75
C ASP A 206 9.76 -3.34 -3.41
N LEU A 207 9.57 -3.77 -4.67
CA LEU A 207 8.23 -3.83 -5.25
C LEU A 207 7.49 -5.01 -4.60
N PRO A 208 6.29 -4.81 -4.03
CA PRO A 208 5.45 -5.92 -3.58
C PRO A 208 5.27 -6.88 -4.75
N ARG A 209 5.48 -8.18 -4.51
CA ARG A 209 5.21 -9.20 -5.54
C ARG A 209 3.72 -9.16 -5.86
N CYS A 210 3.37 -8.88 -7.11
CA CYS A 210 2.02 -9.18 -7.58
C CYS A 210 1.84 -10.69 -7.50
N SER A 211 0.86 -11.16 -6.73
CA SER A 211 0.41 -12.55 -6.81
C SER A 211 -0.17 -12.75 -8.20
N THR A 212 0.61 -13.40 -9.07
CA THR A 212 0.06 -13.97 -10.30
C THR A 212 -0.91 -15.07 -9.90
N GLY A 213 -2.20 -14.83 -10.11
CA GLY A 213 -3.20 -15.90 -10.16
C GLY A 213 -2.99 -16.78 -11.38
#